data_AF-A0A365Z4D4-F1
#
_entry.id   AF-A0A365Z4D4-F1
#
_cell.length_a   1.000
_cell.length_b   1.000
_cell.length_c   1.000
_cell.angle_alpha   90.00
_cell.angle_beta   90.00
_cell.angle_gamma   90.00
#
_symmetry.space_group_name_H-M   'P 1'
#
loop_
_entity.id
_entity.type
_entity.pdbx_description
1 polymer ?
#
loop_
_entity_poly.entity_id
_entity_poly.type
_entity_poly.pdbx_seq_one_letter_code
_entity_poly.pdbx_strand_id
1 'polypeptide(L)'
;MAYDAELHDLVRVMNNESLFYTRLAGDRDIELLTLQNASMHAGAMGRHGEALQIACSVLEGNYSLSPRLQALFLMRKARALAQGGDESALAMFDQIYSLYLEGVRDDDPAWGWWIDERELAWHKAMARQALSRDSLALAEFEHSVEATEPSETRSQYLHRAYLLQAQVDAATWDDAEATIMSLLPLIPEVESTRTKVLLRGAISKVAAHNKIPGKIESGIAQLGIALDEADLTEAW
;
A
#
# COMPACT_ATOMS: atom_id res chain seq x y z
N MET A 1 -13.53 -0.19 5.76
CA MET A 1 -14.03 0.06 4.38
C MET A 1 -14.04 -1.26 3.60
N ALA A 2 -14.84 -1.40 2.54
CA ALA A 2 -14.94 -2.66 1.76
C ALA A 2 -13.58 -3.19 1.26
N TYR A 3 -12.66 -2.29 0.91
CA TYR A 3 -11.30 -2.66 0.50
C TYR A 3 -10.47 -3.28 1.63
N ASP A 4 -10.51 -2.71 2.84
CA ASP A 4 -9.77 -3.26 3.99
C ASP A 4 -10.38 -4.56 4.53
N ALA A 5 -11.67 -4.78 4.24
CA ALA A 5 -12.39 -6.01 4.56
C ALA A 5 -12.28 -7.08 3.45
N GLU A 6 -11.43 -6.87 2.44
CA GLU A 6 -11.20 -7.81 1.33
C GLU A 6 -12.46 -8.10 0.48
N LEU A 7 -13.48 -7.23 0.52
CA LEU A 7 -14.72 -7.36 -0.26
C LEU A 7 -14.53 -6.82 -1.69
N HIS A 8 -13.63 -7.43 -2.46
CA HIS A 8 -13.14 -6.86 -3.73
C HIS A 8 -14.19 -6.71 -4.84
N ASP A 9 -15.18 -7.60 -4.91
CA ASP A 9 -16.30 -7.47 -5.85
C ASP A 9 -17.14 -6.22 -5.53
N LEU A 10 -17.39 -6.00 -4.23
CA LEU A 10 -18.09 -4.82 -3.76
C LEU A 10 -17.30 -3.54 -4.04
N VAL A 11 -15.98 -3.55 -3.84
CA VAL A 11 -15.10 -2.41 -4.19
C VAL A 11 -15.23 -2.06 -5.67
N ARG A 12 -15.23 -3.06 -6.56
CA ARG A 12 -15.38 -2.83 -8.00
C ARG A 12 -16.74 -2.22 -8.35
N VAL A 13 -17.82 -2.75 -7.77
CA VAL A 13 -19.18 -2.20 -7.95
C VAL A 13 -19.24 -0.76 -7.45
N MET A 14 -18.76 -0.48 -6.25
CA MET A 14 -18.76 0.86 -5.65
C MET A 14 -17.97 1.87 -6.48
N ASN A 15 -16.79 1.50 -6.98
CA ASN A 15 -15.98 2.37 -7.84
C ASN A 15 -16.70 2.69 -9.16
N ASN A 16 -17.35 1.71 -9.79
CA ASN A 16 -18.09 1.93 -11.03
C ASN A 16 -19.32 2.82 -10.85
N GLU A 17 -20.12 2.55 -9.80
CA GLU A 17 -21.28 3.37 -9.45
C GLU A 17 -20.86 4.80 -9.09
N SER A 18 -19.82 4.95 -8.26
CA SER A 18 -19.27 6.25 -7.92
C SER A 18 -18.80 7.02 -9.17
N LEU A 19 -18.11 6.36 -10.10
CA LEU A 19 -17.65 6.99 -11.34
C LEU A 19 -18.81 7.43 -12.23
N PHE A 20 -19.90 6.67 -12.26
CA PHE A 20 -21.11 7.05 -12.99
C PHE A 20 -21.73 8.33 -12.37
N TYR A 21 -21.92 8.36 -11.05
CA TYR A 21 -22.56 9.50 -10.40
C TYR A 21 -21.70 10.77 -10.38
N THR A 22 -20.37 10.66 -10.21
CA THR A 22 -19.48 11.83 -10.26
C THR A 22 -19.49 12.48 -11.63
N ARG A 23 -19.47 11.69 -12.70
CA ARG A 23 -19.60 12.18 -14.09
C ARG A 23 -20.96 12.79 -14.36
N LEU A 24 -22.03 12.19 -13.89
CA LEU A 24 -23.39 12.73 -14.02
C LEU A 24 -23.52 14.08 -13.30
N ALA A 25 -22.91 14.22 -12.13
CA ALA A 25 -22.90 15.45 -11.35
C ALA A 25 -21.91 16.52 -11.88
N GLY A 26 -20.93 16.11 -12.70
CA GLY A 26 -19.82 16.97 -13.12
C GLY A 26 -18.79 17.24 -12.02
N ASP A 27 -18.78 16.45 -10.95
CA ASP A 27 -17.85 16.56 -9.83
C ASP A 27 -16.51 15.92 -10.18
N ARG A 28 -15.59 16.74 -10.69
CA ARG A 28 -14.26 16.29 -11.14
C ARG A 28 -13.35 15.89 -10.00
N ASP A 29 -13.50 16.48 -8.82
CA ASP A 29 -12.64 16.22 -7.68
C ASP A 29 -12.89 14.82 -7.11
N ILE A 30 -14.17 14.45 -6.97
CA ILE A 30 -14.54 13.09 -6.56
C ILE A 30 -14.35 12.10 -7.71
N GLU A 31 -14.52 12.50 -8.97
CA GLU A 31 -14.17 11.65 -10.11
C GLU A 31 -12.69 11.20 -10.03
N LEU A 32 -11.76 12.13 -9.74
CA LEU A 32 -10.33 11.82 -9.57
C LEU A 32 -10.08 10.89 -8.38
N LEU A 33 -10.75 11.12 -7.24
CA LEU A 33 -10.68 10.21 -6.08
C LEU A 33 -11.13 8.79 -6.43
N THR A 34 -12.20 8.66 -7.21
CA THR A 34 -12.74 7.37 -7.64
C THR A 34 -11.81 6.68 -8.64
N LEU A 35 -11.24 7.42 -9.59
CA LEU A 35 -10.28 6.87 -10.56
C LEU A 35 -8.99 6.40 -9.90
N GLN A 36 -8.42 7.14 -8.95
CA GLN A 36 -7.22 6.69 -8.24
C GLN A 36 -7.50 5.45 -7.37
N ASN A 37 -8.68 5.36 -6.74
CA ASN A 37 -9.12 4.18 -5.97
C ASN A 37 -9.31 2.96 -6.89
N ALA A 38 -9.93 3.15 -8.06
CA ALA A 38 -10.12 2.10 -9.05
C ALA A 38 -8.78 1.58 -9.60
N SER A 39 -7.83 2.49 -9.91
CA SER A 39 -6.49 2.12 -10.35
C SER A 39 -5.71 1.35 -9.27
N MET A 40 -5.75 1.82 -8.02
CA MET A 40 -5.14 1.14 -6.87
C MET A 40 -5.71 -0.27 -6.70
N HIS A 41 -7.04 -0.41 -6.70
CA HIS A 41 -7.71 -1.70 -6.55
C HIS A 41 -7.41 -2.66 -7.70
N ALA A 42 -7.41 -2.17 -8.95
CA ALA A 42 -7.03 -2.98 -10.10
C ALA A 42 -5.61 -3.53 -9.96
N GLY A 43 -4.65 -2.68 -9.53
CA GLY A 43 -3.28 -3.08 -9.28
C GLY A 43 -3.13 -4.08 -8.14
N ALA A 44 -3.88 -3.91 -7.04
CA ALA A 44 -3.90 -4.85 -5.91
C ALA A 44 -4.42 -6.24 -6.32
N MET A 45 -5.37 -6.29 -7.26
CA MET A 45 -5.93 -7.54 -7.81
C MET A 45 -5.10 -8.13 -8.97
N GLY A 46 -3.87 -7.65 -9.20
CA GLY A 46 -3.00 -8.13 -10.28
C GLY A 46 -3.44 -7.71 -11.69
N ARG A 47 -4.46 -6.85 -11.82
CA ARG A 47 -4.96 -6.33 -13.11
C ARG A 47 -4.19 -5.09 -13.53
N HIS A 48 -2.87 -5.23 -13.64
CA HIS A 48 -1.96 -4.10 -13.89
C HIS A 48 -2.27 -3.35 -15.20
N GLY A 49 -2.75 -4.03 -16.25
CA GLY A 49 -3.19 -3.36 -17.49
C GLY A 49 -4.37 -2.41 -17.30
N GLU A 50 -5.39 -2.81 -16.50
CA GLU A 50 -6.53 -1.95 -16.15
C GLU A 50 -6.07 -0.77 -15.28
N ALA A 51 -5.21 -1.04 -14.28
CA ALA A 51 -4.64 0.00 -13.43
C ALA A 51 -3.87 1.07 -14.24
N LEU A 52 -3.08 0.63 -15.22
CA LEU A 52 -2.31 1.48 -16.13
C LEU A 52 -3.24 2.32 -17.01
N GLN A 53 -4.26 1.70 -17.62
CA GLN A 53 -5.23 2.40 -18.46
C GLN A 53 -5.95 3.51 -17.69
N ILE A 54 -6.38 3.24 -16.45
CA ILE A 54 -7.04 4.24 -15.61
C ILE A 54 -6.08 5.40 -15.32
N ALA A 55 -4.85 5.12 -14.90
CA ALA A 55 -3.86 6.17 -14.59
C ALA A 55 -3.53 7.02 -15.82
N CYS A 56 -3.30 6.40 -16.98
CA CYS A 56 -3.09 7.11 -18.24
C CYS A 56 -4.30 7.96 -18.66
N SER A 57 -5.53 7.47 -18.47
CA SER A 57 -6.74 8.23 -18.82
C SER A 57 -6.85 9.57 -18.08
N VAL A 58 -6.29 9.66 -16.87
CA VAL A 58 -6.24 10.91 -16.11
C VAL A 58 -5.06 11.78 -16.56
N LEU A 59 -3.86 11.19 -16.67
CA LEU A 59 -2.64 11.92 -17.03
C LEU A 59 -2.68 12.50 -18.46
N GLU A 60 -3.36 11.82 -19.38
CA GLU A 60 -3.48 12.20 -20.80
C GLU A 60 -4.84 12.85 -21.10
N GLY A 61 -5.74 12.88 -20.10
CA GLY A 61 -7.07 13.43 -20.20
C GLY A 61 -7.13 14.94 -19.98
N ASN A 62 -8.33 15.50 -20.10
CA ASN A 62 -8.59 16.92 -19.88
C ASN A 62 -8.88 17.21 -18.39
N TYR A 63 -7.95 16.86 -17.50
CA TYR A 63 -8.00 17.20 -16.08
C TYR A 63 -6.97 18.29 -15.76
N SER A 64 -7.37 19.25 -14.93
CA SER A 64 -6.42 20.19 -14.31
C SER A 64 -5.89 19.55 -13.03
N LEU A 65 -4.65 19.08 -13.04
CA LEU A 65 -4.03 18.42 -11.89
C LEU A 65 -3.09 19.38 -11.20
N SER A 66 -3.19 19.49 -9.87
CA SER A 66 -2.11 20.05 -9.06
C SER A 66 -0.86 19.15 -9.15
N PRO A 67 0.34 19.65 -8.80
CA PRO A 67 1.54 18.83 -8.73
C PRO A 67 1.36 17.59 -7.86
N ARG A 68 0.67 17.73 -6.71
CA ARG A 68 0.35 16.63 -5.79
C ARG A 68 -0.52 15.55 -6.43
N LEU A 69 -1.57 15.93 -7.16
CA LEU A 69 -2.40 14.97 -7.88
C LEU A 69 -1.66 14.35 -9.08
N GLN A 70 -0.84 15.12 -9.77
CA GLN A 70 0.00 14.60 -10.85
C GLN A 70 0.99 13.56 -10.32
N ALA A 71 1.64 13.82 -9.18
CA ALA A 71 2.50 12.85 -8.48
C ALA A 71 1.75 11.55 -8.16
N LEU A 72 0.53 11.66 -7.62
CA LEU A 72 -0.33 10.51 -7.33
C LEU A 72 -0.61 9.66 -8.59
N PHE A 73 -1.06 10.26 -9.69
CA PHE A 73 -1.40 9.49 -10.88
C PHE A 73 -0.15 8.94 -11.59
N LEU A 74 0.98 9.64 -11.56
CA LEU A 74 2.27 9.10 -12.01
C LEU A 74 2.71 7.91 -11.15
N MET A 75 2.50 7.97 -9.83
CA MET A 75 2.77 6.86 -8.92
C MET A 75 1.89 5.65 -9.22
N ARG A 76 0.60 5.85 -9.51
CA ARG A 76 -0.30 4.77 -9.97
C ARG A 76 0.18 4.15 -11.29
N LYS A 77 0.61 4.97 -12.25
CA LYS A 77 1.20 4.51 -13.52
C LYS A 77 2.49 3.72 -13.29
N ALA A 78 3.42 4.23 -12.49
CA ALA A 78 4.68 3.56 -12.17
C ALA A 78 4.46 2.20 -11.50
N ARG A 79 3.54 2.14 -10.52
CA ARG A 79 3.13 0.88 -9.88
C ARG A 79 2.63 -0.15 -10.89
N ALA A 80 1.73 0.26 -11.79
CA ALA A 80 1.15 -0.63 -12.79
C ALA A 80 2.19 -1.11 -13.83
N LEU A 81 3.10 -0.23 -14.26
CA LEU A 81 4.21 -0.56 -15.16
C LEU A 81 5.17 -1.58 -14.50
N ALA A 82 5.58 -1.32 -13.25
CA ALA A 82 6.45 -2.23 -12.51
C ALA A 82 5.82 -3.62 -12.33
N GLN A 83 4.52 -3.69 -12.02
CA GLN A 83 3.77 -4.96 -11.96
C GLN A 83 3.70 -5.70 -13.30
N GLY A 84 3.77 -4.97 -14.42
CA GLY A 84 3.88 -5.52 -15.76
C GLY A 84 5.31 -5.88 -16.19
N GLY A 85 6.32 -5.68 -15.31
CA GLY A 85 7.72 -5.97 -15.61
C GLY A 85 8.48 -4.84 -16.32
N ASP A 86 7.92 -3.63 -16.43
CA ASP A 86 8.58 -2.50 -17.09
C ASP A 86 9.48 -1.74 -16.12
N GLU A 87 10.80 -1.84 -16.31
CA GLU A 87 11.80 -1.20 -15.45
C GLU A 87 11.81 0.32 -15.54
N SER A 88 11.27 0.92 -16.60
CA SER A 88 11.18 2.37 -16.74
C SER A 88 10.34 3.02 -15.62
N ALA A 89 9.47 2.23 -14.99
CA ALA A 89 8.69 2.61 -13.83
C ALA A 89 9.55 3.22 -12.69
N LEU A 90 10.76 2.69 -12.46
CA LEU A 90 11.59 3.14 -11.34
C LEU A 90 12.13 4.56 -11.55
N ALA A 91 12.46 4.93 -12.80
CA ALA A 91 12.93 6.28 -13.13
C ALA A 91 11.83 7.35 -12.98
N MET A 92 10.55 6.95 -13.04
CA MET A 92 9.43 7.88 -12.83
C MET A 92 9.39 8.45 -11.41
N PHE A 93 9.96 7.73 -10.42
CA PHE A 93 9.92 8.19 -9.03
C PHE A 93 10.66 9.51 -8.82
N ASP A 94 11.72 9.80 -9.58
CA ASP A 94 12.43 11.09 -9.48
C ASP A 94 11.47 12.27 -9.79
N GLN A 95 10.65 12.12 -10.83
CA GLN A 95 9.64 13.12 -11.17
C GLN A 95 8.51 13.17 -10.13
N ILE A 96 8.06 12.01 -9.63
CA ILE A 96 7.02 11.92 -8.60
C ILE A 96 7.44 12.67 -7.33
N TYR A 97 8.67 12.46 -6.85
CA TYR A 97 9.21 13.18 -5.70
C TYR A 97 9.36 14.67 -5.99
N SER A 98 9.85 15.05 -7.18
CA SER A 98 9.95 16.46 -7.55
C SER A 98 8.60 17.17 -7.48
N LEU A 99 7.53 16.56 -8.00
CA LEU A 99 6.17 17.11 -7.97
C LEU A 99 5.61 17.16 -6.55
N TYR A 100 5.88 16.15 -5.71
CA TYR A 100 5.48 16.16 -4.30
C TYR A 100 6.14 17.31 -3.52
N LEU A 101 7.42 17.58 -3.79
CA LEU A 101 8.18 18.65 -3.14
C LEU A 101 7.74 20.07 -3.56
N GLU A 102 6.93 20.22 -4.60
CA GLU A 102 6.28 21.51 -4.91
C GLU A 102 5.24 21.91 -3.84
N GLY A 103 4.83 20.98 -2.98
CA GLY A 103 3.99 21.24 -1.81
C GLY A 103 2.49 21.12 -2.06
N VAL A 104 1.71 21.43 -1.02
CA VAL A 104 0.25 21.57 -1.13
C VAL A 104 -0.10 22.89 -1.81
N ARG A 105 -1.23 22.93 -2.52
CA ARG A 105 -1.84 24.14 -3.07
C ARG A 105 -3.23 24.34 -2.48
N ASP A 106 -3.71 25.59 -2.49
CA ASP A 106 -5.04 25.93 -1.99
C ASP A 106 -6.17 25.27 -2.79
N ASP A 107 -5.89 24.86 -4.04
CA ASP A 107 -6.81 24.15 -4.93
C ASP A 107 -6.65 22.62 -4.87
N ASP A 108 -5.81 22.07 -3.97
CA ASP A 108 -5.78 20.64 -3.75
C ASP A 108 -7.11 20.17 -3.14
N PRO A 109 -7.67 19.05 -3.62
CA PRO A 109 -8.88 18.51 -3.03
C PRO A 109 -8.60 18.07 -1.60
N ALA A 110 -9.57 18.28 -0.71
CA ALA A 110 -9.43 17.96 0.71
C ALA A 110 -8.96 16.52 0.93
N TRP A 111 -9.40 15.56 0.11
CA TRP A 111 -8.99 14.16 0.21
C TRP A 111 -7.51 13.91 -0.13
N GLY A 112 -6.77 14.85 -0.73
CA GLY A 112 -5.36 14.68 -1.10
C GLY A 112 -4.37 14.69 0.08
N TRP A 113 -4.85 14.87 1.31
CA TRP A 113 -4.03 14.93 2.53
C TRP A 113 -3.19 13.68 2.77
N TRP A 114 -3.65 12.50 2.34
CA TRP A 114 -2.94 11.23 2.54
C TRP A 114 -1.76 11.04 1.60
N ILE A 115 -1.59 11.90 0.58
CA ILE A 115 -0.45 11.83 -0.32
C ILE A 115 0.75 12.47 0.40
N ASP A 116 1.50 11.64 1.10
CA ASP A 116 2.61 12.02 1.97
C ASP A 116 3.85 11.13 1.74
N GLU A 117 4.93 11.44 2.46
CA GLU A 117 6.23 10.78 2.29
C GLU A 117 6.17 9.26 2.54
N ARG A 118 5.42 8.81 3.56
CA ARG A 118 5.26 7.37 3.83
C ARG A 118 4.60 6.62 2.68
N GLU A 119 3.61 7.21 2.03
CA GLU A 119 2.90 6.60 0.89
C GLU A 119 3.77 6.58 -0.36
N LEU A 120 4.55 7.64 -0.61
CA LEU A 120 5.52 7.68 -1.71
C LEU A 120 6.58 6.58 -1.54
N ALA A 121 7.17 6.47 -0.36
CA ALA A 121 8.15 5.45 -0.02
C ALA A 121 7.56 4.04 -0.16
N TRP A 122 6.36 3.81 0.39
CA TRP A 122 5.67 2.52 0.29
C TRP A 122 5.42 2.11 -1.16
N HIS A 123 4.92 3.04 -1.99
CA HIS A 123 4.67 2.75 -3.39
C HIS A 123 5.94 2.47 -4.19
N LYS A 124 7.05 3.15 -3.88
CA LYS A 124 8.35 2.85 -4.48
C LYS A 124 8.88 1.49 -4.06
N ALA A 125 8.77 1.15 -2.77
CA ALA A 125 9.12 -0.17 -2.25
C ALA A 125 8.37 -1.27 -2.99
N MET A 126 7.05 -1.12 -3.11
CA MET A 126 6.20 -2.08 -3.79
C MET A 126 6.52 -2.17 -5.30
N ALA A 127 6.89 -1.07 -5.97
CA ALA A 127 7.31 -1.09 -7.38
C ALA A 127 8.64 -1.83 -7.57
N ARG A 128 9.60 -1.62 -6.66
CA ARG A 128 10.86 -2.36 -6.64
C ARG A 128 10.64 -3.85 -6.39
N GLN A 129 9.77 -4.21 -5.45
CA GLN A 129 9.44 -5.60 -5.15
C GLN A 129 8.79 -6.29 -6.36
N ALA A 130 7.90 -5.60 -7.09
CA ALA A 130 7.30 -6.14 -8.32
C ALA A 130 8.33 -6.46 -9.43
N LEU A 131 9.48 -5.77 -9.41
CA LEU A 131 10.61 -5.98 -10.33
C LEU A 131 11.73 -6.82 -9.70
N SER A 132 11.46 -7.53 -8.60
CA SER A 132 12.43 -8.38 -7.86
C SER A 132 13.71 -7.64 -7.46
N ARG A 133 13.59 -6.37 -7.08
CA ARG A 133 14.69 -5.52 -6.56
C ARG A 133 14.65 -5.51 -5.03
N ASP A 134 14.68 -6.68 -4.42
CA ASP A 134 14.28 -6.90 -3.02
C ASP A 134 15.08 -6.08 -2.00
N SER A 135 16.40 -5.98 -2.15
CA SER A 135 17.23 -5.16 -1.25
C SER A 135 16.89 -3.67 -1.31
N LEU A 136 16.61 -3.17 -2.52
CA LEU A 136 16.19 -1.79 -2.71
C LEU A 136 14.73 -1.59 -2.27
N ALA A 137 13.88 -2.61 -2.36
CA ALA A 137 12.52 -2.55 -1.86
C ALA A 137 12.51 -2.48 -0.32
N LEU A 138 13.34 -3.28 0.35
CA LEU A 138 13.46 -3.31 1.81
C LEU A 138 13.78 -1.92 2.37
N ALA A 139 14.80 -1.24 1.83
CA ALA A 139 15.19 0.10 2.28
C ALA A 139 14.04 1.14 2.15
N GLU A 140 13.21 1.01 1.12
CA GLU A 140 12.06 1.92 0.92
C GLU A 140 10.89 1.57 1.84
N PHE A 141 10.71 0.29 2.20
CA PHE A 141 9.73 -0.11 3.23
C PHE A 141 10.16 0.38 4.63
N GLU A 142 11.46 0.32 4.94
CA GLU A 142 12.01 0.88 6.19
C GLU A 142 11.73 2.39 6.25
N HIS A 143 12.11 3.12 5.19
CA HIS A 143 11.84 4.55 5.10
C HIS A 143 10.35 4.89 5.22
N SER A 144 9.47 4.06 4.65
CA SER A 144 8.02 4.22 4.78
C SER A 144 7.51 4.07 6.22
N VAL A 145 8.07 3.13 6.99
CA VAL A 145 7.76 2.98 8.43
C VAL A 145 8.31 4.16 9.22
N GLU A 146 9.52 4.62 8.92
CA GLU A 146 10.15 5.78 9.58
C GLU A 146 9.38 7.08 9.34
N ALA A 147 8.88 7.29 8.12
CA ALA A 147 8.08 8.45 7.74
C ALA A 147 6.63 8.39 8.27
N THR A 148 6.21 7.26 8.87
CA THR A 148 4.88 7.14 9.45
C THR A 148 4.86 7.76 10.84
N GLU A 149 3.98 8.75 11.04
CA GLU A 149 3.81 9.42 12.34
C GLU A 149 3.42 8.43 13.46
N PRO A 150 3.96 8.55 14.69
CA PRO A 150 3.66 7.64 15.79
C PRO A 150 2.16 7.57 16.17
N SER A 151 1.41 8.64 15.95
CA SER A 151 -0.04 8.69 16.22
C SER A 151 -0.90 7.97 15.18
N GLU A 152 -0.34 7.62 14.02
CA GLU A 152 -1.07 7.03 12.90
C GLU A 152 -1.14 5.50 13.04
N THR A 153 -1.77 5.01 14.12
CA THR A 153 -1.81 3.59 14.52
C THR A 153 -2.14 2.63 13.38
N ARG A 154 -3.15 2.97 12.54
CA ARG A 154 -3.56 2.13 11.40
C ARG A 154 -2.46 2.01 10.34
N SER A 155 -1.79 3.11 10.01
CA SER A 155 -0.68 3.12 9.05
C SER A 155 0.55 2.45 9.65
N GLN A 156 0.84 2.72 10.92
CA GLN A 156 1.91 2.04 11.66
C GLN A 156 1.75 0.51 11.62
N TYR A 157 0.52 0.00 11.67
CA TYR A 157 0.23 -1.42 11.55
C TYR A 157 0.44 -1.94 10.11
N LEU A 158 -0.14 -1.26 9.11
CA LEU A 158 -0.07 -1.68 7.71
C LEU A 158 1.36 -1.64 7.15
N HIS A 159 2.09 -0.55 7.34
CA HIS A 159 3.41 -0.36 6.77
C HIS A 159 4.43 -1.33 7.37
N ARG A 160 4.33 -1.61 8.68
CA ARG A 160 5.15 -2.65 9.33
C ARG A 160 4.82 -4.07 8.87
N ALA A 161 3.56 -4.36 8.53
CA ALA A 161 3.22 -5.66 7.97
C ALA A 161 3.89 -5.90 6.60
N TYR A 162 3.96 -4.86 5.75
CA TYR A 162 4.72 -4.92 4.51
C TYR A 162 6.23 -5.01 4.74
N LEU A 163 6.77 -4.26 5.70
CA LEU A 163 8.17 -4.35 6.07
C LEU A 163 8.54 -5.77 6.56
N LEU A 164 7.74 -6.35 7.45
CA LEU A 164 7.95 -7.73 7.92
C LEU A 164 7.96 -8.71 6.75
N GLN A 165 7.02 -8.55 5.81
CA GLN A 165 6.97 -9.39 4.63
C GLN A 165 8.27 -9.29 3.80
N ALA A 166 8.78 -8.08 3.58
CA ALA A 166 10.03 -7.86 2.86
C ALA A 166 11.26 -8.42 3.61
N GLN A 167 11.31 -8.26 4.94
CA GLN A 167 12.38 -8.80 5.78
C GLN A 167 12.40 -10.33 5.80
N VAL A 168 11.22 -10.97 5.84
CA VAL A 168 11.09 -12.42 5.70
C VAL A 168 11.58 -12.89 4.32
N ASP A 169 11.16 -12.20 3.25
CA ASP A 169 11.59 -12.52 1.87
C ASP A 169 13.12 -12.39 1.70
N ALA A 170 13.73 -11.40 2.36
CA ALA A 170 15.18 -11.17 2.37
C ALA A 170 15.95 -11.98 3.43
N ALA A 171 15.25 -12.74 4.28
CA ALA A 171 15.81 -13.45 5.44
C ALA A 171 16.63 -12.57 6.41
N THR A 172 16.24 -11.31 6.60
CA THR A 172 16.85 -10.38 7.58
C THR A 172 16.24 -10.60 8.97
N TRP A 173 16.60 -11.73 9.59
CA TRP A 173 15.93 -12.22 10.79
C TRP A 173 16.04 -11.34 12.04
N ASP A 174 17.14 -10.60 12.21
CA ASP A 174 17.28 -9.72 13.37
C ASP A 174 16.32 -8.53 13.26
N ASP A 175 16.17 -7.96 12.06
CA ASP A 175 15.26 -6.86 11.79
C ASP A 175 13.79 -7.34 11.81
N ALA A 176 13.53 -8.53 11.27
CA ALA A 176 12.20 -9.15 11.32
C ALA A 176 11.71 -9.37 12.76
N GLU A 177 12.59 -9.80 13.68
CA GLU A 177 12.24 -9.94 15.09
C GLU A 177 11.80 -8.59 15.69
N ALA A 178 12.56 -7.52 15.44
CA ALA A 178 12.23 -6.19 15.92
C ALA A 178 10.88 -5.71 15.36
N THR A 179 10.61 -5.94 14.07
CA THR A 179 9.33 -5.61 13.45
C THR A 179 8.18 -6.40 14.06
N ILE A 180 8.33 -7.70 14.30
CA ILE A 180 7.31 -8.53 14.96
C ILE A 180 6.96 -7.95 16.34
N MET A 181 7.97 -7.64 17.16
CA MET A 181 7.74 -7.10 18.50
C MET A 181 7.00 -5.77 18.48
N SER A 182 7.27 -4.93 17.47
CA SER A 182 6.55 -3.66 17.28
C SER A 182 5.14 -3.81 16.71
N LEU A 183 4.81 -4.93 16.05
CA LEU A 183 3.49 -5.23 15.51
C LEU A 183 2.51 -5.75 16.57
N LEU A 184 2.99 -6.55 17.52
CA LEU A 184 2.16 -7.15 18.59
C LEU A 184 1.22 -6.16 19.30
N PRO A 185 1.67 -4.99 19.78
CA PRO A 185 0.76 -4.05 20.46
C PRO A 185 -0.24 -3.36 19.52
N LEU A 186 -0.05 -3.42 18.20
CA LEU A 186 -0.93 -2.77 17.22
C LEU A 186 -2.11 -3.66 16.79
N ILE A 187 -1.97 -4.99 16.92
CA ILE A 187 -2.98 -5.97 16.52
C ILE A 187 -4.35 -5.73 17.17
N PRO A 188 -4.47 -5.55 18.50
CA PRO A 188 -5.77 -5.33 19.12
C PRO A 188 -6.36 -3.93 18.84
N GLU A 189 -5.55 -2.98 18.39
CA GLU A 189 -5.95 -1.58 18.19
C GLU A 189 -6.55 -1.31 16.81
N VAL A 190 -6.33 -2.19 15.83
CA VAL A 190 -6.66 -1.94 14.42
C VAL A 190 -7.41 -3.11 13.78
N GLU A 191 -8.68 -2.86 13.46
CA GLU A 191 -9.48 -3.76 12.64
C GLU A 191 -9.12 -3.61 11.16
N SER A 192 -8.38 -4.59 10.62
CA SER A 192 -7.96 -4.64 9.22
C SER A 192 -7.73 -6.08 8.75
N THR A 193 -8.75 -6.69 8.13
CA THR A 193 -8.66 -8.03 7.53
C THR A 193 -7.49 -8.11 6.55
N ARG A 194 -7.32 -7.09 5.70
CA ARG A 194 -6.21 -7.00 4.75
C ARG A 194 -4.84 -7.08 5.41
N THR A 195 -4.61 -6.35 6.51
CA THR A 195 -3.33 -6.40 7.22
C THR A 195 -3.12 -7.77 7.87
N LYS A 196 -4.15 -8.36 8.47
CA LYS A 196 -4.09 -9.72 9.03
C LYS A 196 -3.74 -10.76 7.96
N VAL A 197 -4.29 -10.65 6.75
CA VAL A 197 -3.94 -11.53 5.62
C VAL A 197 -2.46 -11.39 5.25
N LEU A 198 -1.91 -10.17 5.19
CA LEU A 198 -0.48 -9.94 4.93
C LEU A 198 0.40 -10.61 6.01
N LEU A 199 0.05 -10.43 7.28
CA LEU A 199 0.81 -11.02 8.39
C LEU A 199 0.73 -12.56 8.36
N ARG A 200 -0.44 -13.15 8.13
CA ARG A 200 -0.58 -14.61 7.95
C ARG A 200 0.23 -15.12 6.76
N GLY A 201 0.35 -14.33 5.68
CA GLY A 201 1.25 -14.60 4.56
C GLY A 201 2.72 -14.65 4.97
N ALA A 202 3.17 -13.67 5.75
CA ALA A 202 4.54 -13.64 6.29
C ALA A 202 4.83 -14.84 7.20
N ILE A 203 3.89 -15.19 8.10
CA ILE A 203 3.95 -16.38 8.96
C ILE A 203 4.14 -17.65 8.12
N SER A 204 3.32 -17.81 7.08
CA SER A 204 3.35 -18.98 6.19
C SER A 204 4.68 -19.07 5.43
N LYS A 205 5.25 -17.94 5.02
CA LYS A 205 6.56 -17.90 4.35
C LYS A 205 7.70 -18.27 5.30
N VAL A 206 7.70 -17.79 6.55
CA VAL A 206 8.69 -18.21 7.56
C VAL A 206 8.67 -19.73 7.74
N ALA A 207 7.49 -20.35 7.80
CA ALA A 207 7.35 -21.80 7.91
C ALA A 207 7.92 -22.58 6.71
N ALA A 208 8.07 -21.94 5.55
CA ALA A 208 8.69 -22.54 4.36
C ALA A 208 10.24 -22.49 4.38
N HIS A 209 10.86 -21.75 5.31
CA HIS A 209 12.31 -21.73 5.45
C HIS A 209 12.83 -22.97 6.19
N ASN A 210 13.85 -23.61 5.62
CA ASN A 210 14.46 -24.81 6.20
C ASN A 210 15.18 -24.57 7.56
N LYS A 211 15.62 -23.34 7.81
CA LYS A 211 16.31 -22.96 9.03
C LYS A 211 16.03 -21.50 9.37
N ILE A 212 15.45 -21.29 10.54
CA ILE A 212 15.15 -19.97 11.10
C ILE A 212 15.75 -19.86 12.51
N PRO A 213 16.13 -18.66 12.97
CA PRO A 213 16.51 -18.46 14.37
C PRO A 213 15.33 -18.77 15.31
N GLY A 214 15.59 -19.40 16.46
CA GLY A 214 14.50 -19.77 17.40
C GLY A 214 13.69 -18.58 17.93
N LYS A 215 14.28 -17.38 17.93
CA LYS A 215 13.59 -16.13 18.25
C LYS A 215 12.53 -15.74 17.22
N ILE A 216 12.78 -16.02 15.93
CA ILE A 216 11.80 -15.84 14.85
C ILE A 216 10.67 -16.86 14.98
N GLU A 217 11.00 -18.11 15.28
CA GLU A 217 9.99 -19.15 15.53
C GLU A 217 9.03 -18.73 16.67
N SER A 218 9.59 -18.27 17.80
CA SER A 218 8.80 -17.76 18.92
C SER A 218 7.99 -16.52 18.55
N GLY A 219 8.60 -15.54 17.86
CA GLY A 219 7.93 -14.30 17.49
C GLY A 219 6.75 -14.52 16.53
N ILE A 220 6.93 -15.38 15.53
CA ILE A 220 5.87 -15.73 14.58
C ILE A 220 4.75 -16.53 15.26
N ALA A 221 5.06 -17.40 16.21
CA ALA A 221 4.04 -18.08 17.02
C ALA A 221 3.21 -17.09 17.85
N GLN A 222 3.86 -16.12 18.51
CA GLN A 222 3.17 -15.06 19.25
C GLN A 222 2.30 -14.20 18.33
N LEU A 223 2.81 -13.85 17.15
CA LEU A 223 2.07 -13.10 16.14
C LEU A 223 0.82 -13.86 15.68
N GLY A 224 0.94 -15.17 15.44
CA GLY A 224 -0.19 -16.02 15.07
C GLY A 224 -1.27 -16.08 16.16
N ILE A 225 -0.88 -16.28 17.42
CA ILE A 225 -1.80 -16.30 18.55
C ILE A 225 -2.54 -14.96 18.68
N ALA A 226 -1.82 -13.83 18.61
CA ALA A 226 -2.42 -12.50 18.71
C ALA A 226 -3.44 -12.23 17.58
N LEU A 227 -3.17 -12.70 16.37
CA LEU A 227 -4.11 -12.59 15.25
C LEU A 227 -5.37 -13.43 15.47
N ASP A 228 -5.21 -14.66 15.97
CA ASP A 228 -6.34 -15.55 16.25
C ASP A 228 -7.21 -15.03 17.40
N GLU A 229 -6.60 -14.47 18.46
CA GLU A 229 -7.33 -13.80 19.55
C GLU A 229 -8.12 -12.59 19.05
N ALA A 230 -7.52 -11.76 18.18
CA ALA A 230 -8.20 -10.60 17.60
C ALA A 230 -9.38 -11.01 16.70
N ASP A 231 -9.28 -12.11 15.95
CA ASP A 231 -10.39 -12.65 15.16
C ASP A 231 -11.54 -13.17 16.06
N LEU A 232 -11.24 -13.73 17.23
CA LEU A 232 -12.25 -14.18 18.18
C LEU A 232 -13.02 -13.02 18.82
N THR A 233 -12.38 -11.88 19.05
CA THR A 233 -13.06 -10.68 19.58
C THR A 233 -13.99 -10.01 18.58
N GLU A 234 -13.80 -10.23 17.28
CA GLU A 234 -14.67 -9.70 16.21
C GLU A 234 -15.96 -10.52 16.02
N ALA A 235 -16.03 -11.74 16.55
CA ALA A 235 -17.17 -12.64 16.36
C ALA A 235 -18.35 -12.43 17.34
N TRP A 236 -18.30 -11.39 18.18
CA TRP A 236 -19.30 -11.07 19.23
C TRP A 236 -19.73 -9.61 19.17
#